data_AF-A0A8T3R015-F1
#
_entry.id   AF-A0A8T3R015-F1
#
_cell.length_a   1.000
_cell.length_b   1.000
_cell.length_c   1.000
_cell.angle_alpha   90.00
_cell.angle_beta   90.00
_cell.angle_gamma   90.00
#
_symmetry.space_group_name_H-M   'P 1'
#
loop_
_entity.id
_entity.type
_entity.pdbx_description
1 polymer ?
#
loop_
_entity_poly.entity_id
_entity_poly.type
_entity_poly.pdbx_seq_one_letter_code
_entity_poly.pdbx_strand_id
1 'polypeptide(L)'
;MEVERTRAPGRHRRLAALAALALAATIPAAAMAKPAPSGYQTSSPGYVALESGVGGSVVPLVNSGEQIFGDIFEGIPDGIGVVPGKKNKGYVDLYVAHEQSHVPFGLTATSVFADYQDSSVSRVRVDIASRSITDLAVPLSPRLGFLRFCSATMVGPDQGFPHYTFLVNEESNDVVPVPAGAPYGSDPAAPAGQRQGGYSAYLDTRTGKVGVLAGAGRLNHENTVVVPGWKKGIYALTGDDTFTSPSTPTRPNLSQLYMYGAKNAAHFLKDDGQLWA
;
A
#
# COMPACT_ATOMS: atom_id res chain seq x y z
N MET A 1 12.62 103.35 -19.14
CA MET A 1 12.55 102.73 -20.49
C MET A 1 13.79 101.86 -20.68
N GLU A 2 13.68 100.81 -21.51
CA GLU A 2 14.75 100.00 -22.16
C GLU A 2 16.06 99.71 -21.38
N VAL A 3 16.46 98.48 -21.01
CA VAL A 3 16.52 97.18 -21.73
C VAL A 3 17.45 97.26 -22.97
N GLU A 4 18.52 96.45 -23.16
CA GLU A 4 18.99 95.23 -22.47
C GLU A 4 20.46 95.38 -21.95
N ARG A 5 21.58 94.71 -22.33
CA ARG A 5 21.87 93.53 -23.18
C ARG A 5 23.07 92.69 -22.70
N THR A 6 22.83 91.40 -22.45
CA THR A 6 23.71 90.20 -22.33
C THR A 6 25.24 90.25 -22.07
N ARG A 7 25.71 89.37 -21.15
CA ARG A 7 26.93 88.55 -21.34
C ARG A 7 26.94 87.24 -20.52
N ALA A 8 27.09 86.11 -21.22
CA ALA A 8 27.60 84.78 -20.80
C ALA A 8 26.91 83.99 -19.63
N PRO A 9 26.99 82.64 -19.62
CA PRO A 9 26.20 81.78 -18.71
C PRO A 9 26.91 81.37 -17.41
N GLY A 10 26.14 80.99 -16.38
CA GLY A 10 26.69 80.52 -15.11
C GLY A 10 25.82 79.55 -14.30
N ARG A 11 26.40 78.38 -14.00
CA ARG A 11 26.13 77.44 -12.89
C ARG A 11 24.78 76.69 -12.78
N HIS A 12 24.92 75.48 -12.20
CA HIS A 12 23.86 74.57 -11.71
C HIS A 12 23.07 73.83 -12.82
N ARG A 13 22.57 72.59 -12.64
CA ARG A 13 22.31 71.84 -11.39
C ARG A 13 22.77 70.36 -11.44
N ARG A 14 23.18 69.89 -10.25
CA ARG A 14 22.98 68.57 -9.62
C ARG A 14 22.29 67.46 -10.44
N LEU A 15 22.84 66.25 -10.39
CA LEU A 15 22.29 65.11 -9.62
C LEU A 15 23.36 64.02 -9.44
N ALA A 16 23.09 63.01 -8.61
CA ALA A 16 24.11 62.06 -8.13
C ALA A 16 23.62 60.61 -8.08
N ALA A 17 24.55 59.66 -8.18
CA ALA A 17 24.40 58.28 -7.73
C ALA A 17 25.78 57.73 -7.31
N LEU A 18 25.89 57.25 -6.06
CA LEU A 18 27.04 56.49 -5.57
C LEU A 18 26.63 55.02 -5.50
N ALA A 19 27.45 54.11 -6.04
CA ALA A 19 27.27 52.68 -5.92
C ALA A 19 28.60 52.05 -5.45
N ALA A 20 28.70 51.75 -4.16
CA ALA A 20 29.83 51.02 -3.60
C ALA A 20 29.48 49.52 -3.53
N LEU A 21 30.27 48.67 -4.21
CA LEU A 21 30.13 47.22 -4.08
C LEU A 21 30.66 46.78 -2.72
N ALA A 22 29.78 46.36 -1.82
CA ALA A 22 30.16 45.57 -0.65
C ALA A 22 30.27 44.09 -1.05
N LEU A 23 31.48 43.54 -1.03
CA LEU A 23 31.73 42.15 -1.40
C LEU A 23 31.36 41.20 -0.24
N ALA A 24 30.10 40.79 -0.18
CA ALA A 24 29.61 39.85 0.82
C ALA A 24 30.18 38.44 0.59
N ALA A 25 31.06 37.97 1.47
CA ALA A 25 31.60 36.61 1.42
C ALA A 25 30.51 35.59 1.80
N THR A 26 30.04 34.82 0.83
CA THR A 26 29.06 33.75 1.05
C THR A 26 29.72 32.54 1.72
N ILE A 27 29.66 32.51 3.06
CA ILE A 27 29.90 31.27 3.81
C ILE A 27 28.87 30.23 3.31
N PRO A 28 29.29 29.06 2.80
CA PRO A 28 28.33 28.01 2.47
C PRO A 28 27.70 27.53 3.77
N ALA A 29 26.41 27.83 3.95
CA ALA A 29 25.65 27.29 5.07
C ALA A 29 25.66 25.76 4.95
N ALA A 30 26.43 25.11 5.81
CA ALA A 30 26.41 23.65 5.93
C ALA A 30 24.96 23.27 6.25
N ALA A 31 24.29 22.60 5.29
CA ALA A 31 22.92 22.17 5.46
C ALA A 31 22.89 21.20 6.64
N MET A 32 22.48 21.68 7.81
CA MET A 32 22.35 20.84 8.99
C MET A 32 21.33 19.77 8.64
N ALA A 33 21.79 18.53 8.54
CA ALA A 33 20.90 17.40 8.35
C ALA A 33 19.84 17.50 9.45
N LYS A 34 18.55 17.51 9.06
CA LYS A 34 17.48 17.32 10.04
C LYS A 34 17.87 16.08 10.86
N PRO A 35 17.79 16.13 12.21
CA PRO A 35 17.79 14.91 12.99
C PRO A 35 16.82 13.94 12.34
N ALA A 36 17.25 12.70 12.12
CA ALA A 36 16.30 11.66 11.71
C ALA A 36 15.14 11.70 12.73
N PRO A 37 13.87 11.74 12.28
CA PRO A 37 12.76 11.77 13.22
C PRO A 37 12.94 10.65 14.24
N SER A 38 12.78 10.97 15.53
CA SER A 38 12.64 9.95 16.56
C SER A 38 11.53 9.01 16.10
N GLY A 39 11.87 7.74 15.87
CA GLY A 39 10.94 6.81 15.24
C GLY A 39 9.61 6.78 15.99
N TYR A 40 8.52 6.78 15.23
CA TYR A 40 7.17 6.82 15.78
C TYR A 40 6.88 5.58 16.62
N GLN A 41 6.31 5.80 17.79
CA GLN A 41 5.66 4.78 18.60
C GLN A 41 4.32 5.37 19.00
N THR A 42 3.25 4.59 18.88
CA THR A 42 1.93 5.06 19.29
C THR A 42 1.89 5.29 20.81
N SER A 43 1.25 6.39 21.22
CA SER A 43 0.90 6.66 22.61
C SER A 43 -0.46 6.09 23.01
N SER A 44 -1.19 5.51 22.05
CA SER A 44 -2.50 4.91 22.25
C SER A 44 -2.38 3.58 23.00
N PRO A 45 -3.37 3.20 23.84
CA PRO A 45 -3.38 1.88 24.47
C PRO A 45 -3.52 0.77 23.41
N GLY A 46 -2.99 -0.42 23.73
CA GLY A 46 -3.21 -1.61 22.91
C GLY A 46 -4.67 -2.04 22.96
N TYR A 47 -5.24 -2.38 21.81
CA TYR A 47 -6.64 -2.85 21.70
C TYR A 47 -6.85 -4.23 22.33
N VAL A 48 -5.79 -5.05 22.37
CA VAL A 48 -5.79 -6.41 22.94
C VAL A 48 -4.96 -6.49 24.22
N ALA A 49 -5.30 -7.45 25.08
CA ALA A 49 -4.54 -7.84 26.26
C ALA A 49 -4.16 -9.33 26.17
N LEU A 50 -3.13 -9.75 26.92
CA LEU A 50 -2.81 -11.17 27.08
C LEU A 50 -3.76 -11.83 28.07
N GLU A 51 -3.96 -13.15 27.93
CA GLU A 51 -4.70 -13.95 28.90
C GLU A 51 -4.01 -13.97 30.28
N SER A 52 -4.81 -14.15 31.33
CA SER A 52 -4.31 -14.18 32.72
C SER A 52 -3.33 -15.33 32.93
N GLY A 53 -2.14 -15.02 33.45
CA GLY A 53 -1.06 -15.98 33.68
C GLY A 53 -0.07 -16.13 32.52
N VAL A 54 -0.30 -15.52 31.35
CA VAL A 54 0.68 -15.51 30.25
C VAL A 54 1.82 -14.55 30.58
N GLY A 55 3.05 -15.08 30.62
CA GLY A 55 4.26 -14.29 30.84
C GLY A 55 4.68 -13.48 29.62
N GLY A 56 4.18 -12.26 29.47
CA GLY A 56 4.55 -11.35 28.38
C GLY A 56 3.93 -9.94 28.55
N SER A 57 3.96 -9.15 27.48
CA SER A 57 3.28 -7.86 27.41
C SER A 57 2.83 -7.54 25.98
N VAL A 58 1.66 -6.92 25.82
CA VAL A 58 1.28 -6.27 24.55
C VAL A 58 1.95 -4.90 24.49
N VAL A 59 2.60 -4.59 23.36
CA VAL A 59 3.08 -3.25 23.04
C VAL A 59 2.55 -2.90 21.66
N PRO A 60 1.63 -1.94 21.52
CA PRO A 60 1.12 -1.53 20.21
C PRO A 60 2.22 -0.84 19.40
N LEU A 61 2.24 -1.08 18.08
CA LEU A 61 3.16 -0.41 17.15
C LEU A 61 2.52 0.84 16.53
N VAL A 62 1.27 0.68 16.07
CA VAL A 62 0.39 1.67 15.48
C VAL A 62 -1.05 1.17 15.58
N ASN A 63 -2.01 2.08 15.76
CA ASN A 63 -3.44 1.82 15.66
C ASN A 63 -4.01 2.49 14.37
N SER A 64 -5.10 1.94 13.83
CA SER A 64 -5.78 2.53 12.67
C SER A 64 -6.27 3.96 12.92
N GLY A 65 -6.17 4.80 11.89
CA GLY A 65 -6.48 6.23 11.95
C GLY A 65 -5.34 7.11 12.48
N GLU A 66 -4.22 6.54 12.94
CA GLU A 66 -3.06 7.32 13.36
C GLU A 66 -2.26 7.85 12.15
N GLN A 67 -2.00 9.16 12.13
CA GLN A 67 -1.20 9.80 11.09
C GLN A 67 0.29 9.72 11.44
N ILE A 68 1.09 9.12 10.56
CA ILE A 68 2.52 8.87 10.75
C ILE A 68 3.31 9.43 9.56
N PHE A 69 4.23 10.35 9.82
CA PHE A 69 5.08 11.05 8.84
C PHE A 69 4.38 11.82 7.70
N GLY A 70 3.04 11.80 7.66
CA GLY A 70 2.20 12.53 6.70
C GLY A 70 1.05 11.66 6.17
N ASP A 71 1.29 10.36 6.05
CA ASP A 71 0.29 9.36 5.65
C ASP A 71 -0.52 8.87 6.87
N ILE A 72 -1.68 8.27 6.63
CA ILE A 72 -2.51 7.62 7.65
C ILE A 72 -2.21 6.11 7.62
N PHE A 73 -2.12 5.48 8.79
CA PHE A 73 -2.23 4.02 8.86
C PHE A 73 -3.71 3.65 8.88
N GLU A 74 -4.17 2.99 7.82
CA GLU A 74 -5.57 2.93 7.44
C GLU A 74 -6.45 2.00 8.29
N GLY A 75 -7.76 2.03 8.02
CA GLY A 75 -8.76 1.17 8.63
C GLY A 75 -8.50 -0.33 8.38
N ILE A 76 -9.11 -1.16 9.22
CA ILE A 76 -9.19 -2.64 9.13
C ILE A 76 -7.89 -3.30 8.57
N PRO A 77 -6.76 -3.22 9.31
CA PRO A 77 -5.49 -3.82 8.91
C PRO A 77 -5.54 -5.34 9.08
N ASP A 78 -5.42 -6.08 7.99
CA ASP A 78 -5.53 -7.54 7.97
C ASP A 78 -4.24 -8.19 7.47
N GLY A 79 -4.16 -8.62 6.20
CA GLY A 79 -3.07 -9.44 5.68
C GLY A 79 -1.69 -8.79 5.78
N ILE A 80 -0.76 -9.41 6.52
CA ILE A 80 0.61 -8.90 6.72
C ILE A 80 1.66 -9.74 5.99
N GLY A 81 2.47 -9.08 5.15
CA GLY A 81 3.68 -9.61 4.55
C GLY A 81 4.95 -8.95 5.09
N VAL A 82 6.02 -9.69 5.34
CA VAL A 82 7.24 -9.16 5.98
C VAL A 82 8.46 -9.30 5.08
N VAL A 83 9.20 -8.21 4.87
CA VAL A 83 10.45 -8.17 4.10
C VAL A 83 11.61 -7.68 4.97
N PRO A 84 12.79 -8.34 4.96
CA PRO A 84 14.00 -7.81 5.58
C PRO A 84 14.41 -6.47 4.93
N GLY A 85 14.53 -5.41 5.74
CA GLY A 85 14.88 -4.08 5.25
C GLY A 85 16.22 -4.04 4.53
N LYS A 86 16.37 -3.12 3.56
CA LYS A 86 17.51 -3.09 2.61
C LYS A 86 18.88 -3.28 3.29
N LYS A 87 19.59 -4.35 2.91
CA LYS A 87 20.88 -4.82 3.45
C LYS A 87 20.84 -5.36 4.90
N ASN A 88 19.68 -5.83 5.36
CA ASN A 88 19.45 -6.42 6.70
C ASN A 88 20.02 -5.58 7.86
N LYS A 89 19.77 -4.26 7.83
CA LYS A 89 20.32 -3.28 8.78
C LYS A 89 19.57 -3.22 10.13
N GLY A 90 18.93 -4.31 10.57
CA GLY A 90 18.07 -4.30 11.76
C GLY A 90 16.70 -3.65 11.54
N TYR A 91 16.22 -3.58 10.30
CA TYR A 91 14.87 -3.11 9.96
C TYR A 91 14.07 -4.21 9.29
N VAL A 92 12.74 -4.17 9.45
CA VAL A 92 11.78 -4.88 8.58
C VAL A 92 10.88 -3.86 7.87
N ASP A 93 10.52 -4.15 6.63
CA ASP A 93 9.42 -3.50 5.92
C ASP A 93 8.21 -4.44 6.00
N LEU A 94 7.20 -4.04 6.78
CA LEU A 94 5.89 -4.71 6.85
C LEU A 94 5.00 -4.16 5.74
N TYR A 95 4.38 -5.03 4.97
CA TYR A 95 3.34 -4.70 4.00
C TYR A 95 2.01 -5.17 4.60
N VAL A 96 1.14 -4.22 4.93
CA VAL A 96 -0.14 -4.47 5.61
C VAL A 96 -1.26 -4.13 4.65
N ALA A 97 -2.09 -5.13 4.34
CA ALA A 97 -3.34 -4.97 3.64
C ALA A 97 -4.38 -4.29 4.53
N HIS A 98 -5.24 -3.48 3.93
CA HIS A 98 -6.35 -2.82 4.59
C HIS A 98 -7.66 -3.23 3.93
N GLU A 99 -8.53 -3.89 4.69
CA GLU A 99 -9.81 -4.44 4.25
C GLU A 99 -10.86 -3.32 4.09
N GLN A 100 -10.58 -2.36 3.21
CA GLN A 100 -11.44 -1.19 2.97
C GLN A 100 -12.27 -1.37 1.69
N SER A 101 -13.46 -0.79 1.65
CA SER A 101 -14.36 -0.87 0.50
C SER A 101 -15.38 0.26 0.55
N HIS A 102 -15.58 0.96 -0.57
CA HIS A 102 -16.71 1.88 -0.74
C HIS A 102 -18.06 1.15 -0.88
N VAL A 103 -18.03 -0.17 -1.19
CA VAL A 103 -19.22 -1.03 -1.23
C VAL A 103 -19.47 -1.63 0.15
N PRO A 104 -20.61 -1.32 0.82
CA PRO A 104 -20.88 -1.78 2.18
C PRO A 104 -20.91 -3.30 2.32
N PHE A 105 -20.36 -3.80 3.42
CA PHE A 105 -20.20 -5.24 3.71
C PHE A 105 -20.24 -5.53 5.20
N GLY A 106 -20.29 -6.80 5.60
CA GLY A 106 -20.17 -7.19 7.01
C GLY A 106 -21.09 -8.33 7.44
N LEU A 107 -20.76 -8.91 8.58
CA LEU A 107 -21.32 -10.19 9.06
C LEU A 107 -22.81 -10.13 9.45
N THR A 108 -23.35 -8.93 9.74
CA THR A 108 -24.75 -8.72 10.10
C THR A 108 -25.26 -7.37 9.61
N ALA A 109 -26.59 -7.22 9.51
CA ALA A 109 -27.25 -5.95 9.19
C ALA A 109 -27.02 -4.83 10.22
N THR A 110 -26.37 -5.10 11.36
CA THR A 110 -25.98 -4.10 12.38
C THR A 110 -24.47 -3.91 12.49
N SER A 111 -23.68 -4.62 11.69
CA SER A 111 -22.22 -4.53 11.61
C SER A 111 -21.80 -4.30 10.15
N VAL A 112 -22.46 -3.35 9.50
CA VAL A 112 -22.16 -2.96 8.11
C VAL A 112 -20.98 -2.00 8.12
N PHE A 113 -19.83 -2.51 7.71
CA PHE A 113 -18.63 -1.74 7.43
C PHE A 113 -18.72 -1.16 6.01
N ALA A 114 -18.45 0.13 5.88
CA ALA A 114 -18.21 0.80 4.62
C ALA A 114 -17.21 1.91 4.92
N ASP A 115 -16.11 1.96 4.19
CA ASP A 115 -15.13 3.03 4.33
C ASP A 115 -15.36 4.07 3.21
N TYR A 116 -14.81 5.27 3.37
CA TYR A 116 -14.86 6.31 2.35
C TYR A 116 -13.95 6.02 1.14
N GLN A 117 -13.16 4.96 1.20
CA GLN A 117 -12.24 4.53 0.16
C GLN A 117 -12.16 2.99 0.05
N ASP A 118 -11.49 2.57 -1.01
CA ASP A 118 -11.22 1.17 -1.34
C ASP A 118 -9.94 0.64 -0.69
N SER A 119 -9.65 -0.65 -0.85
CA SER A 119 -8.54 -1.31 -0.20
C SER A 119 -7.17 -0.76 -0.61
N SER A 120 -6.28 -0.67 0.36
CA SER A 120 -4.93 -0.15 0.21
C SER A 120 -3.90 -1.13 0.79
N VAL A 121 -2.62 -0.90 0.50
CA VAL A 121 -1.52 -1.57 1.21
C VAL A 121 -0.57 -0.51 1.75
N SER A 122 -0.40 -0.50 3.07
CA SER A 122 0.60 0.30 3.78
C SER A 122 1.94 -0.44 3.84
N ARG A 123 3.05 0.28 3.64
CA ARG A 123 4.40 -0.21 3.97
C ARG A 123 4.91 0.52 5.21
N VAL A 124 5.00 -0.21 6.31
CA VAL A 124 5.50 0.27 7.61
C VAL A 124 6.93 -0.23 7.80
N ARG A 125 7.94 0.66 7.89
CA ARG A 125 9.31 0.22 8.27
C ARG A 125 9.49 0.30 9.77
N VAL A 126 9.75 -0.83 10.41
CA VAL A 126 10.07 -0.92 11.84
C VAL A 126 11.58 -1.11 12.02
N ASP A 127 12.18 -0.30 12.90
CA ASP A 127 13.49 -0.58 13.50
C ASP A 127 13.31 -1.63 14.61
N ILE A 128 13.98 -2.78 14.48
CA ILE A 128 13.85 -3.91 15.40
C ILE A 128 14.47 -3.59 16.77
N ALA A 129 15.50 -2.73 16.81
CA ALA A 129 16.23 -2.41 18.04
C ALA A 129 15.46 -1.43 18.92
N SER A 130 14.90 -0.36 18.35
CA SER A 130 14.07 0.62 19.07
C SER A 130 12.59 0.20 19.17
N ARG A 131 12.14 -0.73 18.33
CA ARG A 131 10.72 -1.09 18.13
C ARG A 131 9.87 0.12 17.73
N SER A 132 10.38 0.93 16.80
CA SER A 132 9.71 2.15 16.33
C SER A 132 9.57 2.21 14.82
N ILE A 133 8.51 2.85 14.35
CA ILE A 133 8.20 3.05 12.94
C ILE A 133 9.05 4.22 12.42
N THR A 134 9.82 3.98 11.35
CA THR A 134 10.83 4.91 10.81
C THR A 134 10.50 5.40 9.41
N ASP A 135 9.46 4.84 8.79
CA ASP A 135 9.01 5.11 7.42
C ASP A 135 7.56 4.58 7.31
N LEU A 136 6.66 5.37 6.72
CA LEU A 136 5.32 4.93 6.27
C LEU A 136 5.18 5.36 4.81
N ALA A 137 4.52 4.55 4.00
CA ALA A 137 4.12 4.88 2.63
C ALA A 137 2.97 3.97 2.19
N VAL A 138 2.17 4.40 1.21
CA VAL A 138 1.07 3.58 0.64
C VAL A 138 1.44 3.09 -0.77
N PRO A 139 2.21 1.98 -0.93
CA PRO A 139 2.63 1.46 -2.24
C PRO A 139 1.51 0.91 -3.12
N LEU A 140 0.37 0.49 -2.55
CA LEU A 140 -0.85 0.15 -3.30
C LEU A 140 -1.95 1.13 -2.90
N SER A 141 -2.26 2.06 -3.80
CA SER A 141 -3.18 3.17 -3.55
C SER A 141 -4.64 2.72 -3.69
N PRO A 142 -5.55 3.20 -2.81
CA PRO A 142 -6.98 2.88 -2.87
C PRO A 142 -7.64 3.33 -4.18
N ARG A 143 -7.03 4.29 -4.90
CA ARG A 143 -7.47 4.72 -6.25
C ARG A 143 -7.36 3.64 -7.33
N LEU A 144 -6.71 2.50 -7.07
CA LEU A 144 -6.78 1.33 -7.95
C LEU A 144 -8.14 0.61 -7.84
N GLY A 145 -8.87 0.83 -6.74
CA GLY A 145 -10.25 0.41 -6.50
C GLY A 145 -10.44 -1.10 -6.37
N PHE A 146 -9.56 -1.74 -5.60
CA PHE A 146 -9.72 -3.10 -5.10
C PHE A 146 -10.61 -3.10 -3.84
N LEU A 147 -11.43 -4.12 -3.63
CA LEU A 147 -12.37 -4.22 -2.50
C LEU A 147 -11.92 -5.29 -1.51
N ARG A 148 -12.02 -4.99 -0.22
CA ARG A 148 -11.82 -5.94 0.90
C ARG A 148 -10.57 -6.79 0.75
N PHE A 149 -9.40 -6.16 0.82
CA PHE A 149 -8.16 -6.90 1.05
C PHE A 149 -8.14 -7.47 2.47
N CYS A 150 -8.66 -8.69 2.61
CA CYS A 150 -8.50 -9.54 3.78
C CYS A 150 -7.03 -10.00 3.86
N SER A 151 -6.79 -11.31 3.87
CA SER A 151 -5.46 -11.83 4.17
C SER A 151 -4.48 -11.78 2.98
N ALA A 152 -3.21 -12.05 3.26
CA ALA A 152 -2.12 -11.89 2.30
C ALA A 152 -0.97 -12.88 2.54
N THR A 153 -0.09 -13.03 1.54
CA THR A 153 1.14 -13.84 1.61
C THR A 153 2.31 -13.08 0.97
N MET A 154 3.44 -13.02 1.68
CA MET A 154 4.72 -12.55 1.10
C MET A 154 5.50 -13.73 0.52
N VAL A 155 5.77 -13.70 -0.79
CA VAL A 155 6.55 -14.73 -1.49
C VAL A 155 7.93 -14.21 -1.88
N GLY A 156 8.95 -15.06 -1.84
CA GLY A 156 10.33 -14.72 -2.16
C GLY A 156 11.13 -15.92 -2.70
N PRO A 157 12.47 -15.90 -2.55
CA PRO A 157 13.35 -16.94 -3.10
C PRO A 157 12.99 -18.38 -2.68
N ASP A 158 12.54 -18.57 -1.44
CA ASP A 158 12.17 -19.89 -0.89
C ASP A 158 10.90 -20.48 -1.55
N GLN A 159 10.03 -19.60 -2.08
CA GLN A 159 8.87 -19.92 -2.90
C GLN A 159 9.19 -19.90 -4.41
N GLY A 160 10.45 -19.70 -4.81
CA GLY A 160 10.87 -19.64 -6.22
C GLY A 160 10.69 -18.28 -6.92
N PHE A 161 10.42 -17.20 -6.17
CA PHE A 161 10.33 -15.84 -6.71
C PHE A 161 11.70 -15.13 -6.61
N PRO A 162 12.17 -14.43 -7.66
CA PRO A 162 13.51 -13.83 -7.65
C PRO A 162 13.66 -12.70 -6.62
N HIS A 163 12.56 -12.05 -6.25
CA HIS A 163 12.47 -10.96 -5.29
C HIS A 163 11.18 -11.08 -4.47
N TYR A 164 11.15 -10.44 -3.31
CA TYR A 164 9.95 -10.37 -2.47
C TYR A 164 8.78 -9.72 -3.23
N THR A 165 7.67 -10.43 -3.28
CA THR A 165 6.41 -10.01 -3.92
C THR A 165 5.29 -10.23 -2.91
N PHE A 166 4.50 -9.20 -2.66
CA PHE A 166 3.33 -9.31 -1.80
C PHE A 166 2.13 -9.76 -2.65
N LEU A 167 1.50 -10.87 -2.27
CA LEU A 167 0.24 -11.35 -2.84
C LEU A 167 -0.87 -11.01 -1.84
N VAL A 168 -1.93 -10.38 -2.31
CA VAL A 168 -3.06 -9.87 -1.50
C VAL A 168 -4.33 -10.00 -2.33
N ASN A 169 -5.47 -10.30 -1.71
CA ASN A 169 -6.63 -10.77 -2.45
C ASN A 169 -7.91 -10.04 -2.02
N GLU A 170 -8.82 -9.83 -2.97
CA GLU A 170 -10.15 -9.28 -2.69
C GLU A 170 -11.10 -10.35 -2.13
N GLU A 171 -11.65 -10.15 -0.94
CA GLU A 171 -12.78 -10.90 -0.41
C GLU A 171 -14.11 -10.30 -0.92
N SER A 172 -14.36 -10.38 -2.23
CA SER A 172 -15.55 -9.75 -2.83
C SER A 172 -16.01 -10.43 -4.10
N ASN A 173 -17.34 -10.52 -4.27
CA ASN A 173 -17.98 -10.87 -5.54
C ASN A 173 -18.84 -9.73 -6.11
N ASP A 174 -18.71 -8.52 -5.56
CA ASP A 174 -19.51 -7.35 -5.94
C ASP A 174 -19.20 -6.89 -7.37
N VAL A 175 -20.21 -6.38 -8.08
CA VAL A 175 -20.04 -5.88 -9.45
C VAL A 175 -19.95 -4.35 -9.44
N VAL A 176 -18.76 -3.80 -9.73
CA VAL A 176 -18.43 -2.37 -9.63
C VAL A 176 -17.85 -1.81 -10.93
N PRO A 177 -17.93 -0.49 -11.19
CA PRO A 177 -17.22 0.15 -12.30
C PRO A 177 -15.71 -0.08 -12.23
N VAL A 178 -15.05 -0.16 -13.40
CA VAL A 178 -13.58 -0.19 -13.47
C VAL A 178 -13.04 1.24 -13.28
N PRO A 179 -12.21 1.51 -12.26
CA PRO A 179 -11.67 2.84 -12.01
C PRO A 179 -10.54 3.19 -12.98
N ALA A 180 -10.38 4.47 -13.27
CA ALA A 180 -9.38 4.97 -14.21
C ALA A 180 -7.95 4.72 -13.70
N GLY A 181 -7.15 3.97 -14.47
CA GLY A 181 -5.78 3.61 -14.10
C GLY A 181 -5.63 2.30 -13.33
N ALA A 182 -6.71 1.51 -13.18
CA ALA A 182 -6.64 0.15 -12.67
C ALA A 182 -5.65 -0.74 -13.46
N PRO A 183 -5.03 -1.75 -12.84
CA PRO A 183 -4.19 -2.74 -13.54
C PRO A 183 -5.02 -3.80 -14.31
N TYR A 184 -6.33 -3.62 -14.43
CA TYR A 184 -7.29 -4.56 -15.03
C TYR A 184 -8.35 -3.84 -15.88
N GLY A 185 -9.02 -4.59 -16.75
CA GLY A 185 -10.13 -4.11 -17.58
C GLY A 185 -11.51 -4.51 -17.04
N SER A 186 -12.53 -4.30 -17.88
CA SER A 186 -13.88 -4.81 -17.63
C SER A 186 -13.93 -6.32 -17.71
N ASP A 187 -14.82 -6.93 -16.92
CA ASP A 187 -15.03 -8.36 -16.92
C ASP A 187 -15.99 -8.76 -18.07
N PRO A 188 -15.64 -9.71 -18.96
CA PRO A 188 -16.50 -10.11 -20.08
C PRO A 188 -17.87 -10.68 -19.67
N ALA A 189 -18.03 -11.12 -18.42
CA ALA A 189 -19.31 -11.60 -17.88
C ALA A 189 -20.16 -10.49 -17.22
N ALA A 190 -19.57 -9.30 -16.98
CA ALA A 190 -20.23 -8.16 -16.34
C ALA A 190 -20.79 -7.16 -17.37
N PRO A 191 -21.65 -6.21 -16.94
CA PRO A 191 -22.04 -5.08 -17.80
C PRO A 191 -20.82 -4.26 -18.27
N ALA A 192 -20.92 -3.69 -19.48
CA ALA A 192 -19.80 -2.96 -20.09
C ALA A 192 -19.30 -1.81 -19.19
N GLY A 193 -17.98 -1.77 -18.94
CA GLY A 193 -17.37 -0.81 -18.02
C GLY A 193 -17.31 -1.26 -16.55
N GLN A 194 -17.85 -2.44 -16.21
CA GLN A 194 -17.83 -3.00 -14.87
C GLN A 194 -16.92 -4.23 -14.76
N ARG A 195 -16.62 -4.63 -13.52
CA ARG A 195 -15.90 -5.84 -13.14
C ARG A 195 -16.61 -6.52 -11.98
N GLN A 196 -16.36 -7.81 -11.77
CA GLN A 196 -16.53 -8.43 -10.45
C GLN A 196 -15.35 -8.04 -9.52
N GLY A 197 -15.58 -8.05 -8.20
CA GLY A 197 -14.55 -8.21 -7.17
C GLY A 197 -13.78 -9.53 -7.31
N GLY A 198 -12.94 -9.85 -6.33
CA GLY A 198 -12.36 -11.19 -6.21
C GLY A 198 -11.10 -11.41 -7.03
N TYR A 199 -10.27 -10.38 -7.28
CA TYR A 199 -8.91 -10.59 -7.77
C TYR A 199 -7.96 -11.06 -6.65
N SER A 200 -7.17 -12.09 -6.95
CA SER A 200 -5.81 -12.18 -6.43
C SER A 200 -4.94 -11.09 -7.09
N ALA A 201 -4.35 -10.21 -6.29
CA ALA A 201 -3.48 -9.12 -6.72
C ALA A 201 -2.03 -9.35 -6.28
N TYR A 202 -1.08 -8.62 -6.89
CA TYR A 202 0.32 -8.64 -6.49
C TYR A 202 0.99 -7.28 -6.51
N LEU A 203 2.05 -7.13 -5.70
CA LEU A 203 2.92 -5.95 -5.60
C LEU A 203 4.40 -6.38 -5.57
N ASP A 204 5.18 -6.02 -6.62
CA ASP A 204 6.66 -6.13 -6.60
C ASP A 204 7.21 -5.11 -5.59
N THR A 205 7.71 -5.60 -4.45
CA THR A 205 8.16 -4.76 -3.32
C THR A 205 9.37 -3.86 -3.66
N ARG A 206 10.10 -4.18 -4.73
CA ARG A 206 11.30 -3.48 -5.20
C ARG A 206 10.96 -2.42 -6.25
N THR A 207 9.96 -2.62 -7.10
CA THR A 207 9.59 -1.67 -8.17
C THR A 207 8.29 -0.91 -7.92
N GLY A 208 7.48 -1.31 -6.95
CA GLY A 208 6.13 -0.76 -6.74
C GLY A 208 5.13 -1.15 -7.84
N LYS A 209 5.44 -2.18 -8.65
CA LYS A 209 4.54 -2.60 -9.74
C LYS A 209 3.40 -3.43 -9.15
N VAL A 210 2.17 -2.94 -9.29
CA VAL A 210 0.94 -3.68 -8.99
C VAL A 210 0.46 -4.46 -10.22
N GLY A 211 -0.20 -5.59 -10.02
CA GLY A 211 -0.87 -6.38 -11.06
C GLY A 211 -1.93 -7.32 -10.46
N VAL A 212 -2.59 -8.10 -11.31
CA VAL A 212 -3.58 -9.12 -10.91
C VAL A 212 -3.31 -10.47 -11.57
N LEU A 213 -3.94 -11.50 -11.01
CA LEU A 213 -3.96 -12.88 -11.49
C LEU A 213 -5.43 -13.23 -11.79
N ALA A 214 -5.95 -12.81 -12.94
CA ALA A 214 -7.35 -13.06 -13.32
C ALA A 214 -7.62 -14.57 -13.55
N GLY A 215 -6.61 -15.30 -14.03
CA GLY A 215 -6.62 -16.75 -14.15
C GLY A 215 -6.54 -17.50 -12.81
N ALA A 216 -6.31 -16.83 -11.69
CA ALA A 216 -6.43 -17.42 -10.35
C ALA A 216 -7.90 -17.53 -9.87
N GLY A 217 -8.85 -16.97 -10.62
CA GLY A 217 -10.27 -17.01 -10.32
C GLY A 217 -10.85 -15.63 -9.99
N ARG A 218 -12.16 -15.62 -9.69
CA ARG A 218 -12.94 -14.44 -9.30
C ARG A 218 -13.89 -14.86 -8.18
N LEU A 219 -13.38 -14.88 -6.96
CA LEU A 219 -13.97 -15.50 -5.77
C LEU A 219 -13.62 -14.68 -4.51
N ASN A 220 -14.23 -15.00 -3.37
CA ASN A 220 -13.99 -14.32 -2.10
C ASN A 220 -12.67 -14.87 -1.51
N HIS A 221 -11.55 -14.35 -2.03
CA HIS A 221 -10.23 -14.92 -1.75
C HIS A 221 -9.78 -14.59 -0.32
N GLU A 222 -9.67 -15.62 0.51
CA GLU A 222 -9.07 -15.52 1.84
C GLU A 222 -7.55 -15.30 1.74
N ASN A 223 -6.74 -16.36 1.56
CA ASN A 223 -5.30 -16.27 1.36
C ASN A 223 -4.83 -17.02 0.12
N THR A 224 -3.85 -16.46 -0.60
CA THR A 224 -3.15 -17.10 -1.72
C THR A 224 -1.80 -17.62 -1.26
N VAL A 225 -1.81 -18.79 -0.63
CA VAL A 225 -0.63 -19.43 -0.02
C VAL A 225 0.20 -20.14 -1.09
N VAL A 226 1.38 -19.61 -1.42
CA VAL A 226 2.34 -20.29 -2.30
C VAL A 226 3.15 -21.34 -1.53
N VAL A 227 3.01 -22.59 -1.94
CA VAL A 227 3.71 -23.73 -1.34
C VAL A 227 5.18 -23.75 -1.78
N PRO A 228 6.17 -23.72 -0.87
CA PRO A 228 7.59 -23.75 -1.22
C PRO A 228 8.09 -25.17 -1.57
N GLY A 229 9.31 -25.26 -2.09
CA GLY A 229 10.05 -26.54 -2.24
C GLY A 229 9.78 -27.37 -3.51
N TRP A 230 8.91 -26.93 -4.41
CA TRP A 230 8.69 -27.61 -5.70
C TRP A 230 9.93 -27.53 -6.61
N LYS A 231 10.33 -28.66 -7.20
CA LYS A 231 11.47 -28.74 -8.13
C LYS A 231 11.22 -28.05 -9.47
N LYS A 232 9.95 -27.81 -9.82
CA LYS A 232 9.45 -27.14 -11.02
C LYS A 232 8.08 -26.54 -10.71
N GLY A 233 7.75 -25.41 -11.33
CA GLY A 233 6.47 -24.73 -11.14
C GLY A 233 6.42 -23.84 -9.90
N ILE A 234 5.37 -23.03 -9.85
CA ILE A 234 4.85 -22.32 -8.67
C ILE A 234 3.42 -22.83 -8.48
N TYR A 235 3.03 -23.14 -7.25
CA TYR A 235 1.68 -23.58 -6.91
C TYR A 235 1.15 -22.77 -5.72
N ALA A 236 0.05 -22.06 -5.94
CA ALA A 236 -0.69 -21.29 -4.95
C ALA A 236 -1.99 -22.01 -4.59
N LEU A 237 -2.40 -21.95 -3.32
CA LEU A 237 -3.68 -22.46 -2.82
C LEU A 237 -4.50 -21.29 -2.25
N THR A 238 -5.81 -21.27 -2.51
CA THR A 238 -6.76 -20.27 -1.99
C THR A 238 -8.13 -20.87 -1.75
N GLY A 239 -8.79 -20.49 -0.65
CA GLY A 239 -10.21 -20.74 -0.43
C GLY A 239 -11.08 -19.64 -1.04
N ASP A 240 -12.36 -19.95 -1.25
CA ASP A 240 -13.46 -18.99 -1.41
C ASP A 240 -14.22 -18.90 -0.08
N ASP A 241 -13.89 -17.93 0.79
CA ASP A 241 -14.59 -17.76 2.08
C ASP A 241 -15.87 -16.94 1.88
N THR A 242 -16.82 -17.55 1.16
CA THR A 242 -18.12 -16.94 0.94
C THR A 242 -19.03 -17.13 2.15
N PHE A 243 -19.62 -16.04 2.63
CA PHE A 243 -20.63 -16.03 3.70
C PHE A 243 -21.95 -16.78 3.37
N THR A 244 -22.05 -17.43 2.20
CA THR A 244 -23.23 -18.20 1.76
C THR A 244 -23.37 -19.56 2.46
N SER A 245 -23.91 -19.52 3.69
CA SER A 245 -24.18 -20.70 4.51
C SER A 245 -25.67 -21.14 4.49
N PRO A 246 -25.99 -22.39 4.91
CA PRO A 246 -25.10 -23.52 5.15
C PRO A 246 -24.80 -24.32 3.87
N SER A 247 -23.54 -24.73 3.70
CA SER A 247 -23.16 -25.82 2.80
C SER A 247 -23.72 -27.15 3.32
N THR A 248 -24.30 -27.97 2.45
CA THR A 248 -24.82 -29.30 2.81
C THR A 248 -24.56 -30.32 1.70
N PRO A 249 -24.64 -31.64 1.96
CA PRO A 249 -24.60 -32.65 0.89
C PRO A 249 -25.70 -32.50 -0.16
N THR A 250 -26.78 -31.77 0.14
CA THR A 250 -27.87 -31.43 -0.79
C THR A 250 -27.70 -30.07 -1.48
N ARG A 251 -26.72 -29.26 -1.04
CA ARG A 251 -26.27 -27.98 -1.63
C ARG A 251 -24.73 -27.93 -1.60
N PRO A 252 -24.03 -28.79 -2.36
CA PRO A 252 -22.58 -28.72 -2.51
C PRO A 252 -22.19 -27.48 -3.33
N ASN A 253 -20.88 -27.19 -3.39
CA ASN A 253 -20.30 -26.11 -4.20
C ASN A 253 -20.85 -24.70 -3.87
N LEU A 254 -20.99 -24.38 -2.59
CA LEU A 254 -21.13 -22.98 -2.17
C LEU A 254 -19.74 -22.32 -2.03
N SER A 255 -18.76 -23.05 -1.47
CA SER A 255 -17.33 -22.68 -1.36
C SER A 255 -16.47 -23.85 -1.87
N GLN A 256 -15.25 -23.56 -2.35
CA GLN A 256 -14.27 -24.54 -2.83
C GLN A 256 -12.83 -24.15 -2.44
N LEU A 257 -11.91 -25.13 -2.49
CA LEU A 257 -10.47 -24.92 -2.38
C LEU A 257 -9.86 -24.96 -3.78
N TYR A 258 -9.23 -23.87 -4.18
CA TYR A 258 -8.61 -23.72 -5.50
C TYR A 258 -7.09 -23.87 -5.43
N MET A 259 -6.50 -24.33 -6.53
CA MET A 259 -5.06 -24.30 -6.77
C MET A 259 -4.77 -23.56 -8.08
N TYR A 260 -3.89 -22.56 -8.05
CA TYR A 260 -3.37 -21.91 -9.26
C TYR A 260 -1.89 -22.25 -9.46
N GLY A 261 -1.54 -22.78 -10.63
CA GLY A 261 -0.18 -23.24 -10.93
C GLY A 261 0.39 -22.69 -12.22
N ALA A 262 1.64 -22.22 -12.16
CA ALA A 262 2.36 -21.67 -13.32
C ALA A 262 3.77 -22.27 -13.45
N LYS A 263 4.36 -22.19 -14.64
CA LYS A 263 5.64 -22.85 -14.97
C LYS A 263 6.84 -22.38 -14.12
N ASN A 264 6.81 -21.11 -13.70
CA ASN A 264 7.73 -20.45 -12.75
C ASN A 264 7.15 -19.06 -12.38
N ALA A 265 7.79 -18.32 -11.47
CA ALA A 265 7.32 -17.01 -11.01
C ALA A 265 7.12 -15.96 -12.13
N ALA A 266 7.88 -16.03 -13.22
CA ALA A 266 7.74 -15.10 -14.35
C ALA A 266 6.57 -15.46 -15.31
N HIS A 267 6.03 -16.67 -15.21
CA HIS A 267 4.74 -17.04 -15.80
C HIS A 267 3.58 -16.72 -14.84
N PHE A 268 3.76 -17.01 -13.55
CA PHE A 268 2.79 -16.68 -12.49
C PHE A 268 2.40 -15.19 -12.52
N LEU A 269 3.38 -14.28 -12.44
CA LEU A 269 3.14 -12.83 -12.47
C LEU A 269 2.75 -12.27 -13.85
N LYS A 270 2.63 -13.12 -14.88
CA LYS A 270 2.05 -12.81 -16.20
C LYS A 270 0.65 -13.39 -16.39
N ASP A 271 0.14 -14.11 -15.39
CA ASP A 271 -1.11 -14.87 -15.47
C ASP A 271 -1.10 -16.02 -16.53
N ASP A 272 0.09 -16.58 -16.83
CA ASP A 272 0.27 -17.78 -17.67
C ASP A 272 0.35 -19.03 -16.77
N GLY A 273 -0.81 -19.44 -16.28
CA GLY A 273 -1.00 -20.59 -15.39
C GLY A 273 -2.29 -21.36 -15.68
N GLN A 274 -2.64 -22.25 -14.75
CA GLN A 274 -3.87 -23.04 -14.76
C GLN A 274 -4.49 -23.05 -13.37
N LEU A 275 -5.81 -22.88 -13.31
CA LEU A 275 -6.63 -23.07 -12.12
C LEU A 275 -7.15 -24.51 -12.05
N TRP A 276 -7.23 -25.05 -10.83
CA TRP A 276 -7.92 -26.28 -10.48
C TRP A 276 -8.87 -26.01 -9.30
N ALA A 277 -9.98 -26.77 -9.26
CA ALA A 277 -11.07 -26.72 -8.29
C ALA A 277 -11.68 -28.14 -8.14
#